data_AF-A0AAW2C6A3-F1
#
_entry.id   AF-A0AAW2C6A3-F1
#
_cell.length_a   1.000
_cell.length_b   1.000
_cell.length_c   1.000
_cell.angle_alpha   90.00
_cell.angle_beta   90.00
_cell.angle_gamma   90.00
#
_symmetry.space_group_name_H-M   'P 1'
#
loop_
_entity.id
_entity.type
_entity.pdbx_description
1 polymer ?
#
loop_
_entity_poly.entity_id
_entity_poly.type
_entity_poly.pdbx_seq_one_letter_code
_entity_poly.pdbx_strand_id
1 'polypeptide(L)'
;MTRERFYSKKGKSSGTSKGFAQSGAEGDPCSLGKAIDMLNQYEDLGNKAYVKISKALQQKDNRMVFISMPEHRRKAWMDDIVNPED
;
A
#
# COMPACT_ATOMS: atom_id res chain seq x y z
N MET A 1 11.26 41.65 45.27
CA MET A 1 12.03 40.39 45.21
C MET A 1 11.24 39.27 45.86
N THR A 2 10.69 38.33 45.08
CA THR A 2 10.43 36.89 45.40
C THR A 2 9.58 36.33 44.25
N ARG A 3 10.21 35.74 43.22
CA ARG A 3 10.64 34.33 43.07
C ARG A 3 9.46 33.38 42.82
N GLU A 4 9.46 32.90 41.60
CA GLU A 4 8.51 32.03 40.90
C GLU A 4 8.13 30.76 41.68
N ARG A 5 6.88 30.34 41.50
CA ARG A 5 6.45 28.96 41.73
C ARG A 5 5.64 28.50 40.52
N PHE A 6 6.33 27.94 39.53
CA PHE A 6 5.68 27.20 38.45
C PHE A 6 5.08 25.92 39.03
N TYR A 7 3.75 25.87 39.11
CA TYR A 7 3.03 24.62 39.35
C TYR A 7 3.05 23.80 38.05
N SER A 8 3.90 22.78 38.00
CA SER A 8 3.91 21.78 36.94
C SER A 8 2.64 20.95 36.99
N LYS A 9 1.61 21.37 36.24
CA LYS A 9 0.41 20.56 36.01
C LYS A 9 0.82 19.44 35.05
N LYS A 10 1.09 18.25 35.60
CA LYS A 10 1.39 17.02 34.87
C LYS A 10 0.16 16.65 34.02
N GLY A 11 0.10 17.21 32.82
CA GLY A 11 -0.85 16.80 31.79
C GLY A 11 -0.57 15.35 31.47
N LYS A 12 -1.41 14.44 31.98
CA LYS A 12 -1.47 13.08 31.48
C LYS A 12 -2.01 13.17 30.06
N SER A 13 -1.11 13.29 29.11
CA SER A 13 -1.35 12.88 27.72
C SER A 13 -1.69 11.40 27.78
N SER A 14 -2.98 11.09 27.92
CA SER A 14 -3.50 9.78 27.58
C SER A 14 -3.59 9.76 26.07
N GLY A 15 -2.44 9.61 25.42
CA GLY A 15 -2.39 9.19 24.04
C GLY A 15 -3.11 7.86 23.97
N THR A 16 -4.37 7.88 23.56
CA THR A 16 -4.95 6.71 22.94
C THR A 16 -4.16 6.53 21.65
N SER A 17 -3.06 5.78 21.72
CA SER A 17 -2.69 5.00 20.55
C SER A 17 -3.88 4.07 20.35
N LYS A 18 -4.81 4.52 19.50
CA LYS A 18 -5.72 3.61 18.85
C LYS A 18 -4.76 2.74 18.06
N GLY A 19 -4.37 1.63 18.69
CA GLY A 19 -3.63 0.58 18.02
C GLY A 19 -4.37 0.40 16.71
N PHE A 20 -3.62 0.49 15.62
CA PHE A 20 -4.03 -0.08 14.35
C PHE A 20 -4.20 -1.59 14.59
N ALA A 21 -5.22 -1.94 15.37
CA ALA A 21 -5.68 -3.28 15.58
C ALA A 21 -6.42 -3.61 14.28
N GLN A 22 -5.63 -4.17 13.37
CA GLN A 22 -6.03 -5.10 12.31
C GLN A 22 -7.55 -5.27 12.25
N SER A 23 -8.23 -4.41 11.49
CA SER A 23 -9.64 -4.63 11.21
C SER A 23 -9.74 -5.73 10.16
N GLY A 24 -10.10 -6.92 10.61
CA GLY A 24 -10.71 -7.96 9.79
C GLY A 24 -9.78 -8.67 8.82
N ALA A 25 -9.41 -9.90 9.17
CA ALA A 25 -9.05 -10.95 8.22
C ALA A 25 -10.27 -11.40 7.37
N GLU A 26 -11.16 -10.47 7.04
CA GLU A 26 -12.37 -10.66 6.24
C GLU A 26 -12.42 -9.54 5.19
N GLY A 27 -11.26 -9.25 4.60
CA GLY A 27 -11.17 -8.32 3.48
C GLY A 27 -12.00 -8.86 2.32
N ASP A 28 -12.80 -7.98 1.72
CA ASP A 28 -13.60 -8.23 0.52
C ASP A 28 -12.87 -9.22 -0.41
N PRO A 29 -13.44 -10.38 -0.73
CA PRO A 29 -12.84 -11.36 -1.63
C PRO A 29 -12.47 -10.74 -2.98
N CYS A 30 -13.10 -9.64 -3.37
CA CYS A 30 -12.85 -8.87 -4.59
C CYS A 30 -11.90 -7.66 -4.39
N SER A 31 -11.21 -7.56 -3.24
CA SER A 31 -10.28 -6.46 -3.01
C SER A 31 -9.11 -6.47 -4.00
N LEU A 32 -8.72 -5.27 -4.46
CA LEU A 32 -7.59 -5.08 -5.38
C LEU A 32 -6.31 -5.75 -4.86
N GLY A 33 -6.05 -5.68 -3.55
CA GLY A 33 -4.89 -6.33 -2.93
C GLY A 33 -4.84 -7.83 -3.20
N LYS A 34 -5.95 -8.54 -2.92
CA LYS A 34 -6.05 -9.99 -3.18
C LYS A 34 -5.90 -10.34 -4.67
N ALA A 35 -6.46 -9.51 -5.55
CA ALA A 35 -6.34 -9.71 -6.99
C ALA A 35 -4.88 -9.59 -7.48
N ILE A 36 -4.13 -8.61 -6.95
CA ILE A 36 -2.70 -8.47 -7.26
C ILE A 36 -1.88 -9.60 -6.64
N ASP A 37 -2.17 -9.99 -5.40
CA ASP A 37 -1.47 -11.10 -4.74
C ASP A 37 -1.67 -12.43 -5.49
N MET A 38 -2.86 -12.67 -6.05
CA MET A 38 -3.10 -13.80 -6.95
C MET A 38 -2.32 -13.65 -8.26
N LEU A 39 -2.35 -12.48 -8.90
CA LEU A 39 -1.64 -12.22 -10.16
C LEU A 39 -0.12 -12.45 -10.00
N ASN A 40 0.43 -12.16 -8.84
CA ASN A 40 1.84 -12.36 -8.52
C ASN A 40 2.28 -13.82 -8.46
N GLN A 41 1.35 -14.76 -8.22
CA GLN A 41 1.66 -16.19 -8.15
C GLN A 41 1.89 -16.82 -9.53
N TYR A 42 1.45 -16.16 -10.60
CA TYR A 42 1.67 -16.62 -11.98
C TYR A 42 3.06 -16.20 -12.45
N GLU A 43 4.10 -16.94 -12.05
CA GLU A 43 5.50 -16.67 -12.43
C GLU A 43 5.75 -16.90 -13.93
N ASP A 44 5.01 -17.81 -14.54
CA ASP A 44 5.01 -18.15 -15.96
C ASP A 44 4.37 -17.07 -16.85
N LEU A 45 3.59 -16.17 -16.25
CA LEU A 45 2.99 -15.05 -16.96
C LEU A 45 4.07 -14.05 -17.41
N GLY A 46 4.18 -13.86 -18.73
CA GLY A 46 5.10 -12.89 -19.31
C GLY A 46 4.81 -11.45 -18.87
N ASN A 47 5.87 -10.65 -18.74
CA ASN A 47 5.79 -9.27 -18.23
C ASN A 47 4.74 -8.40 -18.93
N LYS A 48 4.63 -8.49 -20.27
CA LYS A 48 3.64 -7.72 -21.04
C LYS A 48 2.20 -8.05 -20.65
N ALA A 49 1.88 -9.33 -20.45
CA ALA A 49 0.55 -9.75 -20.04
C ALA A 49 0.27 -9.36 -18.58
N TYR A 50 1.24 -9.57 -17.70
CA TYR A 50 1.15 -9.16 -16.30
C TYR A 50 0.86 -7.66 -16.16
N VAL A 51 1.61 -6.82 -16.86
CA VAL A 51 1.44 -5.37 -16.77
C VAL A 51 0.06 -4.93 -17.28
N LYS A 52 -0.41 -5.48 -18.41
CA LYS A 52 -1.76 -5.20 -18.91
C LYS A 52 -2.87 -5.59 -17.93
N ILE A 53 -2.78 -6.78 -17.32
CA ILE A 53 -3.75 -7.23 -16.33
C ILE A 53 -3.68 -6.35 -15.08
N SER A 54 -2.47 -6.01 -14.62
CA SER A 54 -2.27 -5.12 -13.47
C SER A 54 -2.91 -3.75 -13.70
N LYS A 55 -2.79 -3.18 -14.91
CA LYS A 55 -3.44 -1.93 -15.33
C LYS A 55 -4.96 -2.06 -15.40
N ALA A 56 -5.48 -3.18 -15.90
CA ALA A 56 -6.94 -3.42 -15.96
C ALA A 56 -7.59 -3.53 -14.57
N LEU A 57 -6.86 -4.07 -13.59
CA LEU A 57 -7.27 -4.09 -12.18
C LEU A 57 -7.21 -2.69 -11.53
N GLN A 58 -6.43 -1.78 -12.12
CA GLN A 58 -6.08 -0.47 -11.60
C GLN A 58 -7.17 0.58 -11.90
N GLN A 59 -8.38 0.42 -11.39
CA GLN A 59 -9.41 1.44 -11.65
C GLN A 59 -9.14 2.77 -10.92
N LYS A 60 -8.41 2.81 -9.78
CA LYS A 60 -8.18 4.04 -9.00
C LYS A 60 -6.90 4.15 -8.14
N ASP A 61 -6.09 3.10 -7.95
CA ASP A 61 -4.97 3.15 -6.98
C ASP A 61 -3.66 2.52 -7.52
N ASN A 62 -2.80 3.36 -8.09
CA ASN A 62 -1.52 2.94 -8.67
C ASN A 62 -0.49 2.51 -7.63
N ARG A 63 -0.59 3.07 -6.42
CA ARG A 63 0.40 2.87 -5.37
C ARG A 63 0.34 1.45 -4.82
N MET A 64 -0.86 0.89 -4.68
CA MET A 64 -1.06 -0.46 -4.17
C MET A 64 -0.45 -1.51 -5.10
N VAL A 65 -0.69 -1.41 -6.40
CA VAL A 65 -0.11 -2.32 -7.41
C VAL A 65 1.40 -2.30 -7.36
N PHE A 66 2.01 -1.11 -7.25
CA PHE A 66 3.46 -0.98 -7.20
C PHE A 66 4.08 -1.62 -5.95
N ILE A 67 3.47 -1.40 -4.77
CA ILE A 67 3.99 -1.91 -3.50
C ILE A 67 3.89 -3.43 -3.41
N SER A 68 2.81 -4.02 -3.94
CA SER A 68 2.62 -5.47 -3.92
C SER A 68 3.33 -6.19 -5.07
N MET A 69 3.89 -5.49 -6.04
CA MET A 69 4.54 -6.10 -7.20
C MET A 69 5.92 -6.69 -6.87
N PRO A 70 6.23 -7.91 -7.38
CA PRO A 70 7.55 -8.51 -7.29
C PRO A 70 8.62 -7.64 -7.93
N GLU A 71 9.83 -7.62 -7.36
CA GLU A 71 10.93 -6.77 -7.83
C GLU A 71 11.30 -7.00 -9.30
N HIS A 72 11.31 -8.27 -9.73
CA HIS A 72 11.63 -8.63 -11.11
C HIS A 72 10.59 -8.09 -12.13
N ARG A 73 9.37 -7.75 -11.69
CA ARG A 73 8.30 -7.18 -12.54
C ARG A 73 8.24 -5.66 -12.48
N ARG A 74 8.76 -5.04 -11.40
CA ARG A 74 8.72 -3.57 -11.21
C ARG A 74 9.41 -2.82 -12.33
N LYS A 75 10.54 -3.32 -12.84
CA LYS A 75 11.25 -2.67 -13.96
C LYS A 75 10.36 -2.59 -15.21
N ALA A 76 9.77 -3.72 -15.62
CA ALA A 76 8.90 -3.77 -16.80
C ALA A 76 7.66 -2.87 -16.64
N TRP A 77 7.11 -2.80 -15.43
CA TRP A 77 5.99 -1.91 -15.12
C TRP A 77 6.38 -0.42 -15.19
N MET A 78 7.55 -0.04 -14.66
CA MET A 78 8.06 1.33 -14.78
C MET A 78 8.33 1.68 -16.25
N ASP A 79 8.96 0.79 -17.01
CA ASP A 79 9.27 0.99 -18.42
C ASP A 79 7.99 1.22 -19.24
N ASP A 80 6.91 0.51 -18.93
CA ASP A 80 5.60 0.64 -19.58
C ASP A 80 4.77 1.86 -19.12
N ILE A 81 5.14 2.51 -18.00
CA ILE A 81 4.62 3.84 -17.64
C ILE A 81 5.37 4.94 -18.37
N VAL A 82 6.70 4.81 -18.48
CA VAL A 82 7.54 5.78 -19.16
C VAL A 82 7.33 5.73 -20.68
N ASN A 83 7.16 4.53 -21.23
CA ASN A 83 6.97 4.27 -22.65
C ASN A 83 5.75 3.36 -22.84
N PRO A 84 4.52 3.88 -22.68
CA PRO A 84 3.33 3.09 -22.97
C PRO A 84 3.33 2.72 -24.46
N GLU A 85 3.21 1.45 -24.80
CA GLU A 85 2.92 1.06 -26.18
C GLU A 85 1.45 1.41 -26.47
N ASP A 86 1.23 2.28 -27.47
CA ASP A 86 -0.08 2.71 -27.99
C ASP A 86 -0.95 1.52 -28.46
#